data_AF-A0A6A3IMP0-F1
#
_entry.id   AF-A0A6A3IMP0-F1
#
_cell.length_a   1.000
_cell.length_b   1.000
_cell.length_c   1.000
_cell.angle_alpha   90.00
_cell.angle_beta   90.00
_cell.angle_gamma   90.00
#
_symmetry.space_group_name_H-M   'P 1'
#
loop_
_entity.id
_entity.type
_entity.pdbx_description
1 polymer ?
#
loop_
_entity_poly.entity_id
_entity_poly.type
_entity_poly.pdbx_seq_one_letter_code
_entity_poly.pdbx_strand_id
1 'polypeptide(L)'
;MHFDGLFASIKSKHAKTRTVRSLLVSHLFVELWRTIEIDKSFDQTIFNQMSESERDFMAYALKRCKVESRKFEKAYNLSIGHYVDRLNMIQGAMKIVDDNPSLKTEMKQILDKLYDTGVFSHQFYTQFKKYLHDS
;
A
#
# COMPACT_ATOMS: atom_id res chain seq x y z
N MET A 1 -5.24 12.49 10.45
CA MET A 1 -4.01 11.84 10.95
C MET A 1 -3.59 12.51 12.24
N HIS A 2 -2.87 11.83 13.14
CA HIS A 2 -2.24 12.47 14.30
C HIS A 2 -0.75 12.15 14.30
N PHE A 3 0.06 13.15 14.66
CA PHE A 3 1.51 13.04 14.75
C PHE A 3 1.95 13.42 16.16
N ASP A 4 2.76 12.55 16.77
CA ASP A 4 3.53 12.83 17.97
C ASP A 4 5.01 12.75 17.59
N GLY A 5 5.58 13.89 17.21
CA GLY A 5 6.86 13.95 16.49
C GLY A 5 6.81 13.11 15.20
N LEU A 6 7.65 12.09 15.15
CA LEU A 6 7.76 11.14 14.04
C LEU A 6 6.84 9.92 14.20
N PHE A 7 6.05 9.84 15.26
CA PHE A 7 5.09 8.78 15.45
C PHE A 7 3.74 9.16 14.83
N ALA A 8 3.40 8.52 13.71
CA ALA A 8 2.17 8.78 12.97
C ALA A 8 1.09 7.76 13.34
N SER A 9 -0.13 8.22 13.60
CA SER A 9 -1.26 7.37 13.99
C SER A 9 -2.60 7.77 13.37
N ILE A 10 -3.41 6.78 13.06
CA ILE A 10 -4.78 6.93 12.57
C ILE A 10 -5.73 6.43 13.64
N LYS A 11 -6.57 7.32 14.18
CA LYS A 11 -7.59 7.00 15.19
C LYS A 11 -8.92 6.67 14.53
N SER A 12 -9.68 5.76 15.13
CA SER A 12 -11.04 5.44 14.67
C SER A 12 -11.98 6.62 14.90
N LYS A 13 -12.83 6.93 13.91
CA LYS A 13 -13.91 7.91 14.09
C LYS A 13 -14.95 7.46 15.12
N HIS A 14 -15.12 6.15 15.30
CA HIS A 14 -16.12 5.54 16.20
C HIS A 14 -15.58 5.26 17.61
N ALA A 15 -14.26 5.34 17.81
CA ALA A 15 -13.62 5.16 19.10
C ALA A 15 -12.36 6.03 19.13
N LYS A 16 -12.49 7.27 19.61
CA LYS A 16 -11.40 8.28 19.66
C LYS A 16 -10.16 7.77 20.40
N THR A 17 -10.30 6.76 21.26
CA THR A 17 -9.21 6.12 22.02
C THR A 17 -8.54 4.95 21.29
N ARG A 18 -9.14 4.40 20.23
CA ARG A 18 -8.60 3.22 19.53
C ARG A 18 -7.80 3.63 18.29
N THR A 19 -6.49 3.48 18.39
CA THR A 19 -5.57 3.55 17.23
C THR A 19 -5.88 2.38 16.29
N VAL A 20 -6.14 2.69 15.03
CA VAL A 20 -6.43 1.72 13.97
C VAL A 20 -5.13 1.20 13.38
N ARG A 21 -4.18 2.10 13.09
CA ARG A 21 -2.80 1.79 12.70
C ARG A 21 -1.88 2.94 13.12
N SER A 22 -0.61 2.63 13.35
CA SER A 22 0.45 3.60 13.62
C SER A 22 1.78 3.12 13.03
N LEU A 23 2.67 4.06 12.73
CA LEU A 23 3.99 3.80 12.18
C LEU A 23 4.98 4.88 12.65
N LEU A 24 6.23 4.51 12.93
CA LEU A 24 7.32 5.48 13.03
C LEU A 24 7.74 5.87 11.62
N VAL A 25 7.68 7.17 11.32
CA VAL A 25 7.92 7.70 9.97
C VAL A 25 9.08 8.68 9.97
N SER A 26 9.60 9.00 8.80
CA SER A 26 10.59 10.04 8.58
C SER A 26 9.96 11.44 8.55
N HIS A 27 10.81 12.47 8.58
CA HIS A 27 10.37 13.85 8.38
C HIS A 27 9.74 14.06 6.99
N LEU A 28 10.23 13.36 5.96
CA LEU A 28 9.72 13.40 4.59
C LEU A 28 8.24 12.98 4.53
N PHE A 29 7.86 11.95 5.28
CA PHE A 29 6.46 11.55 5.39
C PHE A 29 5.60 12.68 5.96
N VAL A 30 6.04 13.29 7.07
CA VAL A 30 5.28 14.34 7.76
C VAL A 30 5.15 15.57 6.85
N GLU A 31 6.23 15.91 6.15
CA GLU A 31 6.27 17.01 5.19
C GLU A 31 5.29 16.77 4.03
N LEU A 32 5.41 15.63 3.34
CA LEU A 32 4.51 15.31 2.23
C LEU A 32 3.04 15.21 2.67
N TRP A 33 2.78 14.69 3.87
CA TRP A 33 1.42 14.69 4.43
C TRP A 33 0.88 16.12 4.57
N ARG A 34 1.66 17.05 5.11
CA ARG A 34 1.25 18.46 5.27
C ARG A 34 1.08 19.13 3.90
N THR A 35 1.99 18.91 2.97
CA THR A 35 1.90 19.42 1.59
C THR A 35 0.60 18.98 0.90
N ILE A 36 0.18 17.73 1.12
CA ILE A 36 -1.08 17.21 0.58
C ILE A 36 -2.29 17.75 1.35
N GLU A 37 -2.29 17.67 2.68
CA GLU A 37 -3.47 17.99 3.49
C GLU A 37 -3.75 19.49 3.57
N ILE A 38 -2.71 20.31 3.72
CA ILE A 38 -2.79 21.76 3.91
C ILE A 38 -2.69 22.46 2.56
N ASP A 39 -1.59 22.25 1.84
CA ASP A 39 -1.28 23.01 0.61
C ASP A 39 -2.01 22.47 -0.62
N LYS A 40 -2.71 21.33 -0.48
CA LYS A 40 -3.41 20.63 -1.57
C LYS A 40 -2.52 20.34 -2.78
N SER A 41 -1.23 20.17 -2.52
CA SER A 41 -0.21 19.93 -3.54
C SER A 41 0.49 18.58 -3.31
N PHE A 42 1.46 18.25 -4.16
CA PHE A 42 2.18 16.99 -4.10
C PHE A 42 3.61 17.21 -4.57
N ASP A 43 4.57 16.86 -3.72
CA ASP A 43 5.98 16.85 -4.04
C ASP A 43 6.44 15.44 -4.41
N GLN A 44 6.80 15.26 -5.68
CA GLN A 44 7.24 13.98 -6.21
C GLN A 44 8.66 13.61 -5.75
N THR A 45 9.51 14.58 -5.45
CA THR A 45 10.87 14.36 -4.98
C THR A 45 10.83 13.76 -3.58
N ILE A 46 10.04 14.36 -2.68
CA ILE A 46 9.83 13.84 -1.33
C ILE A 46 9.24 12.43 -1.38
N PHE A 47 8.21 12.22 -2.21
CA PHE A 47 7.63 10.89 -2.43
C PHE A 47 8.69 9.85 -2.84
N ASN A 48 9.56 10.19 -3.79
CA ASN A 48 10.59 9.30 -4.30
C ASN A 48 11.70 8.97 -3.29
N GLN A 49 11.87 9.79 -2.25
CA GLN A 49 12.84 9.57 -1.18
C GLN A 49 12.27 8.79 0.01
N MET A 50 10.95 8.77 0.17
CA MET A 50 10.30 7.96 1.20
C MET A 50 10.52 6.46 0.96
N SER A 51 10.63 5.70 2.05
CA SER A 51 10.66 4.25 1.97
C SER A 51 9.34 3.70 1.42
N GLU A 52 9.37 2.49 0.89
CA GLU A 52 8.16 1.83 0.41
C GLU A 52 7.11 1.69 1.52
N SER A 53 7.53 1.30 2.72
CA SER A 53 6.64 1.16 3.90
C SER A 53 5.90 2.46 4.25
N GLU A 54 6.56 3.60 4.05
CA GLU A 54 5.99 4.92 4.28
C GLU A 54 5.01 5.33 3.18
N ARG A 55 5.31 5.00 1.91
CA ARG A 55 4.38 5.24 0.80
C ARG A 55 3.11 4.41 0.96
N ASP A 56 3.26 3.14 1.32
CA ASP A 56 2.18 2.21 1.63
C ASP A 56 1.31 2.75 2.77
N PHE A 57 1.95 3.18 3.86
CA PHE A 57 1.24 3.76 5.00
C PHE A 57 0.56 5.07 4.65
N MET A 58 1.17 5.92 3.81
CA MET A 58 0.56 7.17 3.35
C MET A 58 -0.66 6.91 2.48
N ALA A 59 -0.59 5.96 1.54
CA ALA A 59 -1.73 5.56 0.72
C ALA A 59 -2.90 5.07 1.59
N TYR A 60 -2.60 4.21 2.57
CA TYR A 60 -3.58 3.78 3.57
C TYR A 60 -4.16 4.97 4.35
N ALA A 61 -3.31 5.88 4.82
CA ALA A 61 -3.69 7.02 5.64
C ALA A 61 -4.59 8.01 4.88
N LEU A 62 -4.25 8.34 3.63
CA LEU A 62 -5.03 9.24 2.77
C LEU A 62 -6.44 8.67 2.54
N LYS A 63 -6.53 7.38 2.16
CA LYS A 63 -7.80 6.68 1.96
C LYS A 63 -8.66 6.66 3.23
N ARG A 64 -8.07 6.33 4.39
CA ARG A 64 -8.81 6.27 5.67
C ARG A 64 -9.21 7.64 6.20
N CYS A 65 -8.37 8.66 5.99
CA CYS A 65 -8.67 10.03 6.41
C CYS A 65 -9.58 10.76 5.43
N LYS A 66 -9.89 10.18 4.26
CA LYS A 66 -10.63 10.83 3.16
C LYS A 66 -9.93 12.10 2.66
N VAL A 67 -8.60 12.04 2.56
CA VAL A 67 -7.77 13.11 1.98
C VAL A 67 -7.46 12.72 0.54
N GLU A 68 -7.90 13.54 -0.41
CA GLU A 68 -7.73 13.27 -1.83
C GLU A 68 -6.42 13.87 -2.35
N SER A 69 -5.67 13.11 -3.15
CA SER A 69 -4.53 13.60 -3.92
C SER A 69 -4.30 12.75 -5.15
N ARG A 70 -4.81 13.21 -6.31
CA ARG A 70 -4.69 12.50 -7.59
C ARG A 70 -3.24 12.30 -8.02
N LYS A 71 -2.38 13.28 -7.75
CA LYS A 71 -0.95 13.22 -8.09
C LYS A 71 -0.23 12.16 -7.26
N PHE A 72 -0.51 12.10 -5.95
CA PHE A 72 -0.02 11.04 -5.09
C PHE A 72 -0.51 9.67 -5.57
N GLU A 73 -1.81 9.53 -5.83
CA GLU A 73 -2.40 8.26 -6.28
C GLU A 73 -1.74 7.76 -7.57
N LYS A 74 -1.52 8.64 -8.54
CA LYS A 74 -0.79 8.32 -9.76
C LYS A 74 0.64 7.85 -9.47
N ALA A 75 1.39 8.59 -8.64
CA ALA A 75 2.77 8.25 -8.29
C ALA A 75 2.87 6.93 -7.53
N TYR A 76 1.94 6.70 -6.59
CA TYR A 76 1.83 5.47 -5.83
C TYR A 76 1.51 4.27 -6.73
N ASN A 77 0.51 4.38 -7.61
CA ASN A 77 0.14 3.33 -8.55
C ASN A 77 1.31 2.96 -9.50
N LEU A 78 2.09 3.95 -9.94
CA LEU A 78 3.31 3.69 -10.71
C LEU A 78 4.37 2.97 -9.86
N SER A 79 4.52 3.35 -8.59
CA SER A 79 5.51 2.73 -7.71
C SER A 79 5.22 1.26 -7.41
N ILE A 80 3.95 0.85 -7.34
CA ILE A 80 3.55 -0.56 -7.17
C ILE A 80 3.45 -1.34 -8.50
N GLY A 81 3.69 -0.69 -9.65
CA GLY A 81 3.60 -1.33 -10.97
C GLY A 81 4.52 -2.54 -11.12
N HIS A 82 5.68 -2.50 -10.48
CA HIS A 82 6.63 -3.63 -10.46
C HIS A 82 6.03 -4.92 -9.88
N TYR A 83 5.07 -4.81 -8.94
CA TYR A 83 4.35 -5.98 -8.44
C TYR A 83 3.44 -6.59 -9.48
N VAL A 84 2.76 -5.77 -10.29
CA VAL A 84 1.92 -6.25 -11.39
C VAL A 84 2.79 -6.95 -12.44
N ASP A 85 3.93 -6.37 -12.79
CA ASP A 85 4.88 -6.98 -13.73
C ASP A 85 5.37 -8.33 -13.21
N ARG A 86 5.73 -8.41 -11.92
CA ARG A 86 6.18 -9.66 -11.30
C ARG A 86 5.08 -10.72 -11.25
N LEU A 87 3.85 -10.32 -10.96
CA LEU A 87 2.69 -11.23 -11.00
C LEU A 87 2.45 -11.78 -12.42
N ASN A 88 2.56 -10.93 -13.45
CA ASN A 88 2.43 -11.36 -14.84
C ASN A 88 3.53 -12.36 -15.24
N MET A 89 4.76 -12.14 -14.79
CA MET A 89 5.87 -13.07 -15.01
C MET A 89 5.62 -14.43 -14.35
N ILE A 90 5.21 -14.43 -13.08
CA ILE A 90 4.89 -15.66 -12.34
C ILE A 90 3.75 -16.41 -13.03
N GLN A 91 2.68 -15.70 -13.41
CA GLN A 91 1.55 -16.30 -14.11
C GLN A 91 1.95 -16.89 -15.48
N GLY A 92 2.87 -16.24 -16.20
CA GLY A 92 3.46 -16.75 -17.43
C GLY A 92 4.26 -18.04 -17.20
N ALA A 93 5.12 -18.05 -16.18
CA ALA A 93 5.93 -19.22 -15.82
C ALA A 93 5.08 -20.42 -15.43
N MET A 94 4.04 -20.22 -14.60
CA MET A 94 3.12 -21.29 -14.19
C MET A 94 2.36 -21.90 -15.37
N LYS A 95 2.05 -21.12 -16.41
CA LYS A 95 1.37 -21.62 -17.63
C LYS A 95 2.29 -22.48 -18.52
N ILE A 96 3.60 -22.33 -18.42
CA ILE A 96 4.60 -22.95 -19.31
C ILE A 96 5.14 -24.27 -18.72
N VAL A 97 4.57 -24.77 -17.61
CA VAL A 97 4.94 -26.04 -16.93
C VAL A 97 6.09 -25.87 -15.93
N ASP A 98 5.99 -24.88 -15.04
CA ASP A 98 6.81 -24.84 -13.82
C ASP A 98 5.89 -24.76 -12.60
N ASP A 99 5.49 -25.92 -12.06
CA ASP A 99 4.72 -26.02 -10.82
C ASP A 99 5.66 -25.86 -9.61
N ASN A 100 6.44 -24.77 -9.64
CA ASN A 100 7.44 -24.47 -8.64
C ASN A 100 6.76 -23.88 -7.40
N PRO A 101 6.81 -24.55 -6.24
CA PRO A 101 6.19 -24.07 -5.01
C PRO A 101 6.70 -22.69 -4.56
N SER A 102 7.91 -22.32 -4.95
CA SER A 102 8.48 -20.99 -4.65
C SER A 102 7.73 -19.87 -5.39
N LEU A 103 7.29 -20.10 -6.64
CA LEU A 103 6.53 -19.12 -7.42
C LEU A 103 5.11 -18.92 -6.88
N LYS A 104 4.44 -19.99 -6.46
CA LYS A 104 3.15 -19.92 -5.76
C LYS A 104 3.28 -19.11 -4.45
N THR A 105 4.35 -19.34 -3.70
CA THR A 105 4.64 -18.61 -2.46
C THR A 105 4.89 -17.13 -2.71
N GLU A 106 5.70 -16.80 -3.72
CA GLU A 106 5.99 -15.42 -4.10
C GLU A 106 4.73 -14.68 -4.57
N MET A 107 3.90 -15.31 -5.41
CA MET A 107 2.64 -14.76 -5.87
C MET A 107 1.72 -14.41 -4.69
N LYS A 108 1.62 -15.32 -3.72
CA LYS A 108 0.84 -15.10 -2.48
C LYS A 108 1.37 -13.90 -1.69
N GLN A 109 2.69 -13.80 -1.50
CA GLN A 109 3.32 -12.69 -0.76
C GLN A 109 3.04 -11.33 -1.41
N ILE A 110 3.16 -11.24 -2.74
CA ILE A 110 2.87 -10.01 -3.48
C ILE A 110 1.40 -9.61 -3.33
N LEU A 111 0.48 -10.57 -3.43
CA LEU A 111 -0.95 -10.29 -3.36
C LEU A 111 -1.42 -9.96 -1.94
N ASP A 112 -0.83 -10.59 -0.92
CA ASP A 112 -1.02 -10.22 0.48
C ASP A 112 -0.60 -8.75 0.71
N LYS A 113 0.57 -8.35 0.19
CA LYS A 113 1.05 -6.95 0.28
C LYS A 113 0.12 -5.96 -0.41
N LEU A 114 -0.30 -6.24 -1.64
CA LEU A 114 -1.21 -5.38 -2.40
C LEU A 114 -2.60 -5.29 -1.74
N TYR A 115 -3.06 -6.35 -1.06
CA TYR A 115 -4.28 -6.31 -0.27
C TYR A 115 -4.13 -5.44 0.99
N ASP A 116 -3.04 -5.58 1.74
CA ASP A 116 -2.79 -4.83 2.98
C ASP A 116 -2.62 -3.32 2.77
N THR A 117 -2.15 -2.94 1.58
CA THR A 117 -2.06 -1.56 1.10
C THR A 117 -3.38 -1.04 0.52
N GLY A 118 -4.38 -1.92 0.35
CA GLY A 118 -5.73 -1.56 -0.05
C GLY A 118 -5.91 -1.35 -1.55
N VAL A 119 -5.02 -1.92 -2.37
CA VAL A 119 -5.11 -1.96 -3.85
C VAL A 119 -6.25 -2.88 -4.28
N PHE A 120 -6.40 -4.04 -3.65
CA PHE A 120 -7.48 -4.98 -3.94
C PHE A 120 -8.68 -4.84 -3.01
N SER A 121 -9.86 -5.20 -3.52
CA SER A 121 -11.04 -5.39 -2.68
C SER A 121 -10.91 -6.69 -1.88
N HIS A 122 -11.57 -6.72 -0.71
CA HIS A 122 -11.64 -7.92 0.12
C HIS A 122 -12.24 -9.12 -0.63
N GLN A 123 -13.24 -8.86 -1.49
CA GLN A 123 -13.88 -9.89 -2.30
C GLN A 123 -12.91 -10.52 -3.31
N PHE A 124 -12.14 -9.70 -4.03
CA PHE A 124 -11.14 -10.19 -4.98
C PHE A 124 -10.05 -11.02 -4.27
N TYR A 125 -9.51 -10.49 -3.17
CA TYR A 125 -8.48 -11.16 -2.39
C TYR A 125 -8.94 -12.52 -1.83
N THR A 126 -10.20 -12.61 -1.39
CA THR A 126 -10.78 -13.86 -0.88
C THR A 126 -10.96 -14.90 -1.98
N GLN A 127 -11.39 -14.50 -3.18
CA GLN A 127 -11.47 -15.40 -4.33
C GLN A 127 -10.10 -15.93 -4.72
N PHE A 128 -9.10 -15.06 -4.74
CA PHE A 128 -7.73 -15.44 -5.04
C PHE A 128 -7.16 -16.45 -4.02
N LYS A 129 -7.36 -16.21 -2.71
CA LYS A 129 -6.90 -17.13 -1.67
C LYS A 129 -7.47 -18.54 -1.80
N LYS A 130 -8.72 -18.67 -2.27
CA LYS A 130 -9.34 -19.98 -2.54
C LYS A 130 -8.65 -20.69 -3.71
N TYR A 131 -8.45 -19.97 -4.82
CA TYR A 131 -7.75 -20.50 -5.99
C TYR A 131 -6.37 -21.08 -5.65
N LEU A 132 -5.59 -20.39 -4.81
CA LEU A 132 -4.29 -20.85 -4.35
C LEU A 132 -4.31 -21.98 -3.31
N HIS A 133 -5.42 -22.21 -2.63
CA HIS A 133 -5.56 -23.30 -1.66
C HIS A 133 -6.04 -24.60 -2.30
N ASP A 134 -6.77 -24.48 -3.41
CA ASP A 134 -7.35 -25.61 -4.16
C ASP A 134 -6.45 -26.08 -5.34
N SER A 135 -5.23 -25.55 -5.48
CA SER A 135 -4.22 -25.90 -6.51
C SER A 135 -2.85 -26.24 -5.93
#